data_AF-A0A9D2PH35-F1
#
_entry.id   AF-A0A9D2PH35-F1
#
_cell.length_a   1.000
_cell.length_b   1.000
_cell.length_c   1.000
_cell.angle_alpha   90.00
_cell.angle_beta   90.00
_cell.angle_gamma   90.00
#
_symmetry.space_group_name_H-M   'P 1'
#
loop_
_entity.id
_entity.type
_entity.pdbx_description
1 polymer ?
#
loop_
_entity_poly.entity_id
_entity_poly.type
_entity_poly.pdbx_seq_one_letter_code
_entity_poly.pdbx_strand_id
1 'polypeptide(L)'
;MLLLMITGAVVIFIMEGMKLEKYEYIEKELIILSDETEDMVRKEEEQFYPVYKNSIAMGVAVCIISIVPMIIAGALTSEEIVYIWCVAFFLMMIAVGVFFMVRSGIVYGGYQKLLCEGDYTSEKRRENKRNENLNKVYWSLVTVIYLGISFYTGEWGRTWIIWPCAGILFGAVSAVRAMIAGKK
;
A
#
# COMPACT_ATOMS: atom_id res chain seq x y z
N MET A 1 24.70 8.03 -4.44
CA MET A 1 24.27 8.09 -3.02
C MET A 1 22.81 7.73 -2.83
N LEU A 2 21.87 8.30 -3.60
CA LEU A 2 20.44 7.98 -3.55
C LEU A 2 20.10 6.48 -3.68
N LEU A 3 20.72 5.78 -4.63
CA LEU A 3 20.52 4.33 -4.81
C LEU A 3 20.98 3.50 -3.60
N LEU A 4 22.07 3.90 -2.92
CA LEU A 4 22.55 3.20 -1.73
C LEU A 4 21.60 3.36 -0.54
N MET A 5 20.99 4.54 -0.38
CA MET A 5 19.96 4.78 0.64
C MET A 5 18.69 3.96 0.37
N ILE A 6 18.27 3.87 -0.90
CA ILE A 6 17.14 3.04 -1.30
C ILE A 6 17.42 1.57 -0.98
N THR A 7 18.59 1.06 -1.32
CA THR A 7 18.99 -0.31 -0.99
C THR A 7 18.95 -0.57 0.51
N GLY A 8 19.50 0.33 1.34
CA GLY A 8 19.45 0.20 2.80
C GLY A 8 18.02 0.17 3.34
N ALA A 9 17.15 1.06 2.86
CA ALA A 9 15.74 1.08 3.26
C ALA A 9 15.00 -0.20 2.86
N VAL A 10 15.20 -0.68 1.62
CA VAL A 10 14.57 -1.92 1.13
C VAL A 10 15.02 -3.12 1.95
N VAL A 11 16.29 -3.22 2.31
CA VAL A 11 16.80 -4.32 3.15
C VAL A 11 16.14 -4.30 4.54
N ILE A 12 15.98 -3.13 5.17
CA ILE A 12 15.27 -3.00 6.45
C ILE A 12 13.81 -3.43 6.30
N PHE A 13 13.13 -2.98 5.25
CA PHE A 13 11.75 -3.38 4.96
C PHE A 13 11.61 -4.89 4.76
N ILE A 14 12.55 -5.53 4.06
CA ILE A 14 12.55 -6.99 3.85
C ILE A 14 12.76 -7.70 5.18
N MET A 15 13.73 -7.28 6.00
CA MET A 15 13.99 -7.91 7.30
C MET A 15 12.80 -7.79 8.26
N GLU A 16 12.13 -6.64 8.30
CA GLU A 16 10.91 -6.48 9.09
C GLU A 16 9.74 -7.27 8.50
N GLY A 17 9.60 -7.32 7.17
CA GLY A 17 8.60 -8.14 6.48
C GLY A 17 8.76 -9.64 6.76
N MET A 18 10.00 -10.14 6.82
CA MET A 18 10.30 -11.52 7.20
C MET A 18 9.93 -11.83 8.65
N LYS A 19 10.01 -10.84 9.57
CA LYS A 19 9.51 -11.04 10.96
C LYS A 19 7.99 -11.12 11.00
N LEU A 20 7.29 -10.40 10.11
CA LEU A 20 5.83 -10.48 9.95
C LEU A 20 5.37 -11.83 9.40
N GLU A 21 6.19 -12.54 8.63
CA GLU A 21 5.90 -13.90 8.12
C GLU A 21 5.64 -14.90 9.27
N LYS A 22 6.30 -14.72 10.42
CA LYS A 22 6.05 -15.53 11.63
C LYS A 22 4.62 -15.35 12.18
N TYR A 23 3.98 -14.22 11.89
CA TYR A 23 2.60 -13.91 12.28
C TYR A 23 1.60 -14.19 11.15
N GLU A 24 2.05 -14.72 10.00
CA GLU A 24 1.17 -15.14 8.91
C GLU A 24 0.27 -16.32 9.34
N TYR A 25 0.61 -17.02 10.43
CA TYR A 25 -0.26 -18.04 11.04
C TYR A 25 -1.59 -17.45 11.53
N ILE A 26 -1.57 -16.24 12.11
CA ILE A 26 -2.77 -15.50 12.53
C ILE A 26 -3.65 -15.17 11.33
N GLU A 27 -3.03 -14.98 10.17
CA GLU A 27 -3.73 -14.78 8.93
C GLU A 27 -4.20 -16.10 8.31
N LYS A 28 -3.61 -17.25 8.68
CA LYS A 28 -3.93 -18.58 8.14
C LYS A 28 -5.02 -19.30 8.93
N GLU A 29 -5.00 -19.22 10.26
CA GLU A 29 -5.96 -19.82 11.18
C GLU A 29 -7.01 -18.81 11.61
N LEU A 30 -8.30 -19.20 11.61
CA LEU A 30 -9.36 -18.40 12.20
C LEU A 30 -9.14 -18.40 13.71
N ILE A 31 -8.81 -17.23 14.29
CA ILE A 31 -8.78 -17.11 15.75
C ILE A 31 -10.24 -17.15 16.20
N ILE A 32 -10.65 -18.27 16.78
CA ILE A 32 -11.93 -18.38 17.47
C ILE A 32 -11.72 -17.71 18.82
N LEU A 33 -11.98 -16.39 18.90
CA LEU A 33 -12.08 -15.72 20.19
C LEU A 33 -13.35 -16.22 20.89
N SER A 34 -13.30 -16.35 22.21
CA SER A 34 -14.51 -16.48 23.01
C SER A 34 -15.25 -15.15 23.02
N ASP A 35 -16.59 -15.19 23.03
CA ASP A 35 -17.47 -14.01 22.95
C ASP A 35 -17.03 -12.88 23.92
N GLU A 36 -16.60 -13.21 25.14
CA GLU A 36 -16.12 -12.22 26.13
C GLU A 36 -14.83 -11.49 25.72
N THR A 37 -13.93 -12.17 25.02
CA THR A 37 -12.64 -11.59 24.59
C THR A 37 -12.77 -10.78 23.31
N GLU A 38 -13.73 -11.10 22.45
CA GLU A 38 -14.07 -10.30 21.27
C GLU A 38 -14.61 -8.92 21.68
N ASP A 39 -15.52 -8.88 22.66
CA ASP A 39 -16.08 -7.62 23.18
C ASP A 39 -15.02 -6.72 23.83
N MET A 40 -14.02 -7.30 24.50
CA MET A 40 -12.90 -6.54 25.08
C MET A 40 -12.00 -5.93 24.00
N VAL A 41 -11.65 -6.70 22.96
CA VAL A 41 -10.81 -6.22 21.86
C VAL A 41 -11.54 -5.19 21.00
N ARG A 42 -12.86 -5.36 20.79
CA ARG A 42 -13.69 -4.40 20.06
C ARG A 42 -13.79 -3.04 20.76
N LYS A 43 -13.90 -3.04 22.10
CA LYS A 43 -13.86 -1.79 22.88
C LYS A 43 -12.53 -1.06 22.76
N GLU A 44 -11.43 -1.80 22.76
CA GLU A 44 -10.09 -1.23 22.53
C GLU A 44 -9.92 -0.70 21.10
N GLU A 45 -10.44 -1.41 20.08
CA GLU A 45 -10.45 -0.90 18.70
C GLU A 45 -11.27 0.40 18.60
N GLU A 46 -12.48 0.44 19.14
CA GLU A 46 -13.34 1.65 19.08
C GLU A 46 -12.69 2.85 19.76
N GLN A 47 -11.98 2.63 20.88
CA GLN A 47 -11.21 3.68 21.55
C GLN A 47 -9.97 4.11 20.76
N PHE A 48 -9.32 3.18 20.06
CA PHE A 48 -8.14 3.47 19.23
C PHE A 48 -8.49 4.06 17.86
N TYR A 49 -9.69 3.81 17.33
CA TYR A 49 -10.17 4.31 16.04
C TYR A 49 -10.09 5.84 15.86
N PRO A 50 -10.55 6.68 16.81
CA PRO A 50 -10.39 8.13 16.68
C PRO A 50 -8.92 8.57 16.70
N VAL A 51 -8.06 7.88 17.45
CA VAL A 51 -6.61 8.14 17.47
C VAL A 51 -6.00 7.77 16.12
N TYR A 52 -6.31 6.59 15.59
CA TYR A 52 -5.90 6.15 14.26
C TYR A 52 -6.32 7.14 13.16
N LYS A 53 -7.61 7.52 13.13
CA LYS A 53 -8.16 8.48 12.17
C LYS A 53 -7.45 9.82 12.25
N ASN A 54 -7.23 10.35 13.45
CA ASN A 54 -6.54 11.63 13.62
C ASN A 54 -5.06 11.51 13.23
N SER A 55 -4.37 10.41 13.53
CA SER A 55 -2.98 10.19 13.11
C SER A 55 -2.84 10.13 11.59
N ILE A 56 -3.74 9.43 10.90
CA ILE A 56 -3.75 9.40 9.43
C ILE A 56 -4.04 10.80 8.86
N ALA A 57 -5.09 11.47 9.36
CA ALA A 57 -5.45 12.81 8.90
C ALA A 57 -4.30 13.82 9.10
N MET A 58 -3.65 13.79 10.26
CA MET A 58 -2.48 14.63 10.53
C MET A 58 -1.31 14.30 9.62
N GLY A 59 -1.01 13.01 9.41
CA GLY A 59 0.05 12.60 8.49
C GLY A 59 -0.21 13.11 7.07
N VAL A 60 -1.46 12.98 6.58
CA VAL A 60 -1.82 13.40 5.22
C VAL A 60 -1.71 14.92 5.11
N ALA A 61 -2.22 15.65 6.11
CA ALA A 61 -2.09 17.09 6.15
C ALA A 61 -0.63 17.55 6.13
N VAL A 62 0.25 16.91 6.91
CA VAL A 62 1.70 17.20 6.90
C VAL A 62 2.32 16.94 5.53
N CYS A 63 1.97 15.83 4.87
CA CYS A 63 2.46 15.51 3.52
C CYS A 63 1.96 16.50 2.45
N ILE A 64 0.75 17.05 2.59
CA ILE A 64 0.23 18.07 1.65
C ILE A 64 0.90 19.43 1.92
N ILE A 65 1.04 19.81 3.19
CA ILE A 65 1.67 21.07 3.59
C ILE A 65 3.16 21.08 3.24
N SER A 66 3.84 19.93 3.27
CA SER A 66 5.27 19.85 2.97
C SER A 66 5.62 20.26 1.52
N ILE A 67 4.68 20.15 0.58
CA ILE A 67 4.86 20.62 -0.81
C ILE A 67 4.94 22.15 -0.90
N VAL A 68 4.27 22.88 0.00
CA VAL A 68 4.17 24.35 -0.08
C VAL A 68 5.55 25.03 0.01
N PRO A 69 6.42 24.70 0.99
CA PRO A 69 7.80 25.19 1.01
C PRO A 69 8.58 24.93 -0.27
N MET A 70 8.34 23.79 -0.92
CA MET A 70 9.05 23.41 -2.15
C MET A 70 8.61 24.25 -3.35
N ILE A 71 7.32 24.58 -3.45
CA ILE A 71 6.78 25.48 -4.48
C ILE A 71 7.33 26.90 -4.29
N ILE A 72 7.37 27.40 -3.06
CA ILE A 72 7.87 28.75 -2.75
C ILE A 72 9.36 28.85 -3.08
N ALA A 73 10.16 27.84 -2.71
CA ALA A 73 11.58 27.78 -3.03
C ALA A 73 11.84 27.77 -4.56
N GLY A 74 11.02 27.06 -5.33
CA GLY A 74 11.12 27.06 -6.80
C GLY A 74 10.70 28.38 -7.46
N ALA A 75 9.83 29.18 -6.81
CA ALA A 75 9.30 30.42 -7.36
C ALA A 75 10.14 31.66 -7.01
N LEU A 76 10.79 31.68 -5.83
CA LEU A 76 11.46 32.87 -5.30
C LEU A 76 12.99 32.81 -5.35
N THR A 77 13.60 31.62 -5.46
CA THR A 77 15.06 31.46 -5.36
C THR A 77 15.65 30.61 -6.48
N SER A 78 16.69 31.12 -7.14
CA SER A 78 17.48 30.43 -8.19
C SER A 78 18.79 29.85 -7.66
N GLU A 79 19.02 29.86 -6.34
CA GLU A 79 20.23 29.29 -5.74
C GLU A 79 20.08 27.79 -5.48
N GLU A 80 20.94 27.00 -6.13
CA GLU A 80 20.94 25.53 -6.06
C GLU A 80 21.10 25.00 -4.62
N ILE A 81 21.85 25.72 -3.77
CA ILE A 81 22.08 25.33 -2.37
C ILE A 81 20.77 25.39 -1.56
N VAL A 82 19.97 26.44 -1.73
CA VAL A 82 18.68 26.60 -1.03
C VAL A 82 17.72 25.48 -1.44
N TYR A 83 17.70 25.13 -2.72
CA TYR A 83 16.88 24.03 -3.23
C TYR A 83 17.23 22.68 -2.58
N ILE A 84 18.52 22.36 -2.44
CA ILE A 84 18.99 21.13 -1.80
C ILE A 84 18.50 21.03 -0.34
N TRP A 85 18.61 22.12 0.43
CA TRP A 85 18.14 22.16 1.82
C TRP A 85 16.62 22.05 1.92
N CYS A 86 15.88 22.71 1.03
CA CYS A 86 14.42 22.59 0.96
C CYS A 86 13.95 21.17 0.62
N VAL A 87 14.60 20.50 -0.34
CA VAL A 87 14.30 19.11 -0.69
C VAL A 87 14.61 18.16 0.46
N ALA A 88 15.73 18.35 1.16
CA ALA A 88 16.08 17.55 2.33
C ALA A 88 15.03 17.70 3.45
N PHE A 89 14.59 18.93 3.74
CA PHE A 89 13.55 19.21 4.73
C PHE A 89 12.19 18.62 4.33
N PHE A 90 11.82 18.74 3.04
CA PHE A 90 10.61 18.17 2.48
C PHE A 90 10.55 16.63 2.67
N LEU A 91 11.63 15.94 2.30
CA LEU A 91 11.74 14.49 2.45
C LEU A 91 11.69 14.06 3.92
N MET A 92 12.30 14.83 4.82
CA MET A 92 12.26 14.55 6.26
C MET A 92 10.83 14.67 6.82
N MET A 93 10.07 15.69 6.42
CA MET A 93 8.67 15.86 6.81
C MET A 93 7.79 14.72 6.30
N ILE A 94 7.98 14.28 5.05
CA ILE A 94 7.28 13.12 4.49
C ILE A 94 7.63 11.85 5.26
N ALA A 95 8.92 11.62 5.55
CA ALA A 95 9.35 10.44 6.27
C ALA A 95 8.68 10.33 7.65
N VAL A 96 8.58 11.44 8.38
CA VAL A 96 7.87 11.50 9.67
C VAL A 96 6.38 11.23 9.49
N GLY A 97 5.72 11.90 8.53
CA GLY A 97 4.29 11.72 8.27
C GLY A 97 3.93 10.26 7.92
N VAL A 98 4.69 9.67 6.99
CA VAL A 98 4.51 8.27 6.58
C VAL A 98 4.82 7.30 7.72
N PHE A 99 5.87 7.56 8.52
CA PHE A 99 6.20 6.69 9.67
C PHE A 99 5.04 6.60 10.66
N PHE A 100 4.42 7.73 11.01
CA PHE A 100 3.25 7.74 11.89
C PHE A 100 2.05 7.01 11.27
N MET A 101 1.79 7.21 9.97
CA MET A 101 0.71 6.49 9.28
C MET A 101 0.91 4.99 9.26
N VAL A 102 2.13 4.53 8.95
CA VAL A 102 2.44 3.11 8.87
C VAL A 102 2.33 2.47 10.26
N ARG A 103 2.85 3.13 11.30
CA ARG A 103 2.75 2.64 12.68
C ARG A 103 1.30 2.53 13.13
N SER A 104 0.48 3.57 12.92
CA SER A 104 -0.93 3.53 13.29
C SER A 104 -1.72 2.52 12.46
N GLY A 105 -1.39 2.37 11.17
CA GLY A 105 -1.98 1.38 10.27
C GLY A 105 -1.68 -0.06 10.63
N ILE A 106 -0.46 -0.37 11.09
CA ILE A 106 -0.10 -1.71 11.57
C ILE A 106 -0.91 -2.08 12.81
N VAL A 107 -1.07 -1.15 13.75
CA VAL A 107 -1.85 -1.40 14.98
C VAL A 107 -3.33 -1.59 14.66
N TYR A 108 -3.92 -0.71 13.85
CA TYR A 108 -5.31 -0.81 13.44
C TYR A 108 -5.60 -2.09 12.62
N GLY A 109 -4.71 -2.43 11.69
CA GLY A 109 -4.79 -3.69 10.93
C GLY A 109 -4.65 -4.92 11.83
N GLY A 110 -3.91 -4.82 12.94
CA GLY A 110 -3.84 -5.85 13.97
C GLY A 110 -5.19 -6.09 14.65
N TYR A 111 -5.89 -5.03 15.04
CA TYR A 111 -7.24 -5.12 15.62
C TYR A 111 -8.24 -5.77 14.64
N GLN A 112 -8.26 -5.33 13.37
CA GLN A 112 -9.12 -5.94 12.35
C GLN A 112 -8.82 -7.43 12.10
N LYS A 113 -7.53 -7.82 12.14
CA LYS A 113 -7.14 -9.24 12.05
C LYS A 113 -7.62 -10.05 13.26
N LEU A 114 -7.50 -9.50 14.47
CA LEU A 114 -7.94 -10.18 15.70
C LEU A 114 -9.46 -10.34 15.74
N LEU A 115 -10.21 -9.32 15.32
CA LEU A 115 -11.68 -9.34 15.32
C LEU A 115 -12.28 -10.06 14.10
N CYS A 116 -11.44 -10.53 13.16
CA CYS A 116 -11.88 -11.12 11.88
C CYS A 116 -12.87 -10.23 11.10
N GLU A 117 -12.78 -8.91 11.27
CA GLU A 117 -13.68 -7.92 10.66
C GLU A 117 -13.11 -7.34 9.37
N GLY A 118 -13.97 -6.71 8.55
CA GLY A 118 -13.56 -6.10 7.29
C GLY A 118 -13.09 -7.14 6.27
N ASP A 119 -11.89 -6.97 5.72
CA ASP A 119 -11.33 -7.82 4.65
C ASP A 119 -10.79 -9.17 5.14
N TYR A 120 -10.74 -9.38 6.46
CA TYR A 120 -10.26 -10.61 7.08
C TYR A 120 -11.37 -11.62 7.39
N THR A 121 -12.62 -11.28 7.09
CA THR A 121 -13.75 -12.23 7.10
C THR A 121 -13.49 -13.40 6.14
N SER A 122 -13.94 -14.60 6.51
CA SER A 122 -13.68 -15.83 5.75
C SER A 122 -14.19 -15.76 4.30
N GLU A 123 -15.30 -15.04 4.06
CA GLU A 123 -15.87 -14.83 2.73
C GLU A 123 -15.01 -13.92 1.86
N LYS A 124 -14.64 -12.73 2.36
CA LYS A 124 -13.78 -11.80 1.63
C LYS A 124 -12.36 -12.34 1.47
N ARG A 125 -11.85 -13.12 2.42
CA ARG A 125 -10.55 -13.78 2.31
C ARG A 125 -10.53 -14.77 1.13
N ARG A 126 -11.61 -15.53 0.93
CA ARG A 126 -11.73 -16.44 -0.22
C ARG A 126 -11.81 -15.65 -1.53
N GLU A 127 -12.49 -14.51 -1.52
CA GLU A 127 -12.54 -13.60 -2.67
C GLU A 127 -11.18 -12.97 -2.98
N ASN A 128 -10.48 -12.44 -1.97
CA ASN A 128 -9.14 -11.86 -2.10
C ASN A 128 -8.12 -12.89 -2.57
N LYS A 129 -8.12 -14.11 -2.03
CA LYS A 129 -7.21 -15.17 -2.48
C LYS A 129 -7.46 -15.57 -3.94
N ARG A 130 -8.73 -15.58 -4.36
CA ARG A 130 -9.11 -15.79 -5.76
C ARG A 130 -8.64 -14.61 -6.63
N ASN A 131 -8.83 -13.38 -6.18
CA ASN A 131 -8.40 -12.18 -6.89
C ASN A 131 -6.87 -12.08 -6.96
N GLU A 132 -6.15 -12.51 -5.94
CA GLU A 132 -4.68 -12.55 -5.91
C GLU A 132 -4.14 -13.55 -6.93
N ASN A 133 -4.74 -14.74 -7.02
CA ASN A 133 -4.36 -15.72 -8.05
C ASN A 133 -4.63 -15.17 -9.46
N LEU A 134 -5.77 -14.50 -9.67
CA LEU A 134 -6.04 -13.84 -10.94
C LEU A 134 -5.07 -12.71 -11.22
N ASN A 135 -4.71 -11.92 -10.21
CA ASN A 135 -3.76 -10.83 -10.32
C ASN A 135 -2.40 -11.37 -10.75
N LYS A 136 -1.91 -12.43 -10.09
CA LYS A 136 -0.66 -13.12 -10.47
C LYS A 136 -0.72 -13.63 -11.91
N VAL A 137 -1.80 -14.28 -12.32
CA VAL A 137 -1.95 -14.82 -13.68
C VAL A 137 -2.06 -13.68 -14.71
N TYR A 138 -2.89 -12.67 -14.45
CA TYR A 138 -3.12 -11.53 -15.34
C TYR A 138 -1.84 -10.74 -15.59
N TRP A 139 -1.14 -10.33 -14.52
CA TRP A 139 0.10 -9.58 -14.65
C TRP A 139 1.23 -10.42 -15.25
N SER A 140 1.30 -11.71 -14.93
CA SER A 140 2.26 -12.60 -15.57
C SER A 140 2.01 -12.71 -17.07
N LEU A 141 0.75 -12.87 -17.50
CA LEU A 141 0.37 -12.95 -18.92
C LEU A 141 0.65 -11.63 -19.66
N VAL A 142 0.29 -10.49 -19.07
CA VAL A 142 0.58 -9.16 -19.62
C VAL A 142 2.08 -8.96 -19.78
N THR A 143 2.88 -9.40 -18.82
CA THR A 143 4.34 -9.31 -18.88
C THR A 143 4.91 -10.17 -20.00
N VAL A 144 4.43 -11.40 -20.17
CA VAL A 144 4.85 -12.28 -21.27
C VAL A 144 4.51 -11.67 -22.63
N ILE A 145 3.29 -11.12 -22.78
CA ILE A 145 2.86 -10.47 -24.03
C ILE A 145 3.70 -9.21 -24.30
N TYR A 146 3.90 -8.37 -23.28
CA TYR A 146 4.73 -7.17 -23.39
C TYR A 146 6.16 -7.51 -23.81
N LEU A 147 6.80 -8.46 -23.12
CA LEU A 147 8.16 -8.88 -23.44
C LEU A 147 8.24 -9.51 -24.84
N GLY A 148 7.30 -10.39 -25.20
CA GLY A 148 7.27 -11.02 -26.51
C GLY A 148 7.16 -10.01 -27.66
N ILE A 149 6.28 -9.02 -27.52
CA ILE A 149 6.11 -7.95 -28.52
C ILE A 149 7.33 -7.03 -28.52
N SER A 150 7.83 -6.59 -27.36
CA SER A 150 9.01 -5.72 -27.25
C SER A 150 10.28 -6.35 -27.84
N PHE A 151 10.51 -7.64 -27.61
CA PHE A 151 11.66 -8.33 -28.19
C PHE A 151 11.50 -8.55 -29.70
N TYR A 152 10.28 -8.75 -30.19
CA TYR A 152 10.01 -8.93 -31.61
C TYR A 152 10.12 -7.63 -32.42
N THR A 153 9.58 -6.52 -31.90
CA THR A 153 9.60 -5.22 -32.61
C THR A 153 10.85 -4.40 -32.32
N GLY A 154 11.56 -4.64 -31.22
CA GLY A 154 12.72 -3.83 -30.81
C GLY A 154 12.39 -2.38 -30.44
N GLU A 155 11.13 -1.97 -30.53
CA GLU A 155 10.66 -0.60 -30.34
C GLU A 155 10.04 -0.39 -28.95
N TRP A 156 10.89 -0.46 -27.92
CA TRP A 156 10.53 -0.28 -26.51
C TRP A 156 9.76 1.02 -26.21
N GLY A 157 9.93 2.06 -27.04
CA GLY A 157 9.23 3.33 -26.91
C GLY A 157 7.74 3.29 -27.25
N ARG A 158 7.31 2.38 -28.14
CA ARG A 158 5.89 2.25 -28.55
C ARG A 158 5.17 1.13 -27.82
N THR A 159 5.87 0.04 -27.49
CA THR A 159 5.30 -1.13 -26.82
C THR A 159 4.94 -0.87 -25.36
N TRP A 160 5.47 0.19 -24.74
CA TRP A 160 5.12 0.58 -23.37
C TRP A 160 3.63 0.94 -23.19
N ILE A 161 2.91 1.32 -24.26
CA ILE A 161 1.46 1.62 -24.24
C ILE A 161 0.62 0.42 -23.75
N ILE A 162 1.16 -0.81 -23.83
CA ILE A 162 0.51 -2.02 -23.31
C ILE A 162 0.26 -1.90 -21.79
N TRP A 163 1.15 -1.24 -21.04
CA TRP A 163 1.02 -1.11 -19.58
C TRP A 163 -0.20 -0.29 -19.15
N PRO A 164 -0.43 0.94 -19.66
CA PRO A 164 -1.66 1.68 -19.43
C PRO A 164 -2.93 0.91 -19.84
N CYS A 165 -2.91 0.28 -21.02
CA CYS A 165 -4.05 -0.51 -21.51
C CYS A 165 -4.36 -1.69 -20.58
N ALA A 166 -3.34 -2.39 -20.07
CA ALA A 166 -3.50 -3.46 -19.10
C ALA A 166 -4.11 -2.95 -17.77
N GLY A 167 -3.68 -1.79 -17.28
CA GLY A 167 -4.27 -1.19 -16.08
C GLY A 167 -5.79 -0.96 -16.21
N ILE A 168 -6.23 -0.40 -17.34
CA ILE A 168 -7.66 -0.15 -17.61
C ILE A 168 -8.43 -1.48 -17.76
N LEU A 169 -7.89 -2.44 -18.50
CA LEU A 169 -8.49 -3.76 -18.68
C LEU A 169 -8.65 -4.51 -17.35
N PHE A 170 -7.66 -4.43 -16.46
CA PHE A 170 -7.74 -5.05 -15.14
C PHE A 170 -8.90 -4.50 -14.31
N GLY A 171 -9.09 -3.17 -14.31
CA GLY A 171 -10.23 -2.52 -13.65
C GLY A 171 -11.58 -3.01 -14.20
N ALA A 172 -11.71 -3.11 -15.53
CA ALA A 172 -12.92 -3.61 -16.18
C ALA A 172 -13.20 -5.08 -15.85
N VAL A 173 -12.17 -5.95 -15.91
CA VAL A 173 -12.29 -7.38 -15.58
C VAL A 173 -12.71 -7.59 -14.12
N SER A 174 -12.15 -6.78 -13.22
CA SER A 174 -12.48 -6.80 -11.79
C SER A 174 -13.93 -6.38 -11.55
N ALA A 175 -14.39 -5.30 -12.20
CA ALA A 175 -15.76 -4.79 -12.07
C ALA A 175 -16.81 -5.77 -12.63
N VAL A 176 -16.56 -6.37 -13.80
CA VAL A 176 -17.46 -7.38 -14.39
C VAL A 176 -17.59 -8.60 -13.50
N ARG A 177 -16.49 -9.07 -12.90
CA ARG A 177 -16.56 -10.20 -11.96
C ARG A 177 -17.29 -9.85 -10.67
N ALA A 178 -17.11 -8.64 -10.13
CA ALA A 178 -17.85 -8.19 -8.96
C ALA A 178 -19.37 -8.21 -9.22
N MET A 179 -19.80 -7.78 -10.41
CA MET A 179 -21.21 -7.86 -10.83
C MET A 179 -21.73 -9.30 -10.98
N ILE A 180 -20.89 -10.24 -11.43
CA ILE A 180 -21.26 -11.65 -11.56
C ILE A 180 -21.30 -12.34 -10.18
N ALA A 181 -20.39 -11.97 -9.27
CA ALA A 181 -20.31 -12.55 -7.93
C ALA A 181 -21.42 -12.06 -7.00
N GLY A 182 -21.84 -10.79 -7.09
CA GLY A 182 -22.97 -10.24 -6.32
C GLY A 182 -24.37 -10.68 -6.79
N LYS A 183 -24.45 -11.59 -7.77
CA LYS A 183 -25.70 -12.15 -8.29
C LYS A 183 -26.02 -13.56 -7.77
N LYS A 184 -25.24 -14.07 -6.81
CA LYS A 184 -25.47 -15.33 -6.10
C LYS A 184 -25.83 -15.05 -4.64
#